data_AF-A0A926DXW2-F1
#
_entry.id   AF-A0A926DXW2-F1
#
_cell.length_a   1.000
_cell.length_b   1.000
_cell.length_c   1.000
_cell.angle_alpha   90.00
_cell.angle_beta   90.00
_cell.angle_gamma   90.00
#
_symmetry.space_group_name_H-M   'P 1'
#
loop_
_entity.id
_entity.type
_entity.pdbx_description
1 polymer ?
#
loop_
_entity_poly.entity_id
_entity_poly.type
_entity_poly.pdbx_seq_one_letter_code
_entity_poly.pdbx_strand_id
1 'polypeptide(L)' 'MAISDEIAVFCGNVKILREQHGLTKSEMARIMGVSPASLRRIEAGELPKHLSAGVALRLAGHFGLEPYQLFLPLR' A
#
# COMPACT_ATOMS: atom_id res chain seq x y z
N MET A 1 12.93 12.53 10.49
CA MET A 1 13.37 11.80 9.29
C MET A 1 12.27 11.99 8.28
N ALA A 2 12.50 12.82 7.26
CA ALA A 2 11.50 13.05 6.22
C ALA A 2 11.19 11.71 5.55
N ILE A 3 9.90 11.40 5.37
CA ILE A 3 9.47 10.30 4.52
C ILE A 3 10.00 10.59 3.12
N SER A 4 10.67 9.60 2.49
CA SER A 4 11.06 9.69 1.08
C SER A 4 9.81 9.90 0.23
N ASP A 5 9.86 10.74 -0.80
CA ASP A 5 8.70 11.05 -1.66
C ASP A 5 8.04 9.76 -2.21
N GLU A 6 8.84 8.73 -2.50
CA GLU A 6 8.38 7.42 -2.97
C GLU A 6 7.53 6.68 -1.94
N ILE A 7 7.85 6.81 -0.65
CA ILE A 7 7.08 6.20 0.43
C ILE A 7 5.75 6.91 0.61
N ALA A 8 5.71 8.23 0.49
CA ALA A 8 4.46 8.99 0.50
C ALA A 8 3.56 8.57 -0.67
N VAL A 9 4.14 8.43 -1.87
CA VAL A 9 3.44 7.93 -3.07
C VAL A 9 2.91 6.52 -2.84
N PHE A 10 3.72 5.59 -2.34
CA PHE A 10 3.29 4.23 -2.03
C PHE A 10 2.09 4.19 -1.08
N CYS A 11 2.17 4.92 0.03
CA CYS A 11 1.10 5.00 1.03
C CYS A 11 -0.20 5.56 0.44
N GLY A 12 -0.09 6.61 -0.39
CA GLY A 12 -1.23 7.18 -1.12
C GLY A 12 -1.84 6.17 -2.10
N ASN A 13 -1.00 5.48 -2.88
CA ASN A 13 -1.44 4.50 -3.86
C ASN A 13 -2.17 3.32 -3.22
N VAL A 14 -1.75 2.85 -2.04
CA VAL A 14 -2.48 1.83 -1.28
C VAL A 14 -3.92 2.28 -1.01
N LYS A 15 -4.12 3.53 -0.58
CA LYS A 15 -5.45 4.08 -0.34
C LYS A 15 -6.26 4.21 -1.63
N ILE A 16 -5.65 4.72 -2.70
CA ILE A 16 -6.30 4.89 -4.02
C ILE A 16 -6.80 3.54 -4.56
N LEU A 17 -5.92 2.53 -4.60
CA LEU A 17 -6.27 1.19 -5.06
C LEU A 17 -7.39 0.58 -4.22
N ARG A 18 -7.38 0.79 -2.91
CA ARG A 18 -8.45 0.30 -2.03
C ARG A 18 -9.79 0.94 -2.42
N GLU A 19 -9.82 2.25 -2.56
CA GLU A 19 -11.04 3.03 -2.77
C GLU A 19 -11.60 2.84 -4.18
N GLN A 20 -10.76 2.82 -5.22
CA GLN A 20 -11.17 2.59 -6.60
C GLN A 20 -11.80 1.21 -6.81
N HIS A 21 -11.37 0.21 -6.05
CA HIS A 21 -11.90 -1.15 -6.12
C HIS A 21 -12.99 -1.44 -5.08
N GLY A 22 -13.46 -0.43 -4.33
CA GLY A 22 -14.55 -0.59 -3.36
C GLY A 22 -14.21 -1.51 -2.17
N LEU A 23 -12.93 -1.69 -1.87
CA LEU A 23 -12.47 -2.61 -0.83
C LEU A 23 -12.59 -1.98 0.57
N THR A 24 -13.03 -2.78 1.53
CA THR A 24 -12.90 -2.44 2.95
C THR A 24 -11.43 -2.49 3.38
N LYS A 25 -11.12 -1.81 4.49
CA LYS A 25 -9.78 -1.87 5.10
C LYS A 25 -9.38 -3.30 5.49
N SER A 26 -10.33 -4.12 5.93
CA SER A 26 -10.05 -5.52 6.29
C SER A 26 -9.70 -6.37 5.07
N GLU A 27 -10.38 -6.17 3.94
CA GLU A 27 -10.09 -6.87 2.69
C GLU A 27 -8.72 -6.48 2.12
N MET A 28 -8.41 -5.18 2.08
CA MET A 28 -7.11 -4.70 1.61
C MET A 28 -5.97 -5.19 2.51
N ALA A 29 -6.15 -5.16 3.83
CA ALA A 29 -5.16 -5.68 4.76
C ALA A 29 -4.88 -7.18 4.53
N ARG A 30 -5.93 -7.97 4.21
CA ARG A 30 -5.80 -9.39 3.86
C ARG A 30 -5.01 -9.59 2.56
N ILE A 31 -5.28 -8.80 1.52
CA ILE A 31 -4.52 -8.83 0.25
C ILE A 31 -3.03 -8.55 0.51
N MET A 32 -2.75 -7.50 1.27
CA MET A 32 -1.38 -7.11 1.63
C MET A 32 -0.70 -8.10 2.58
N GLY A 33 -1.45 -8.95 3.27
CA GLY A 33 -0.96 -9.85 4.31
C GLY A 33 -0.47 -9.10 5.55
N VAL A 34 -1.19 -8.05 5.96
CA VAL A 34 -0.89 -7.21 7.13
C VAL A 34 -2.12 -7.11 8.04
N SER A 35 -1.94 -6.58 9.26
CA SER A 35 -3.08 -6.30 10.14
C SER A 35 -3.86 -5.05 9.69
N PRO A 36 -5.17 -4.94 9.96
CA PRO A 36 -5.93 -3.72 9.69
C PRO A 36 -5.36 -2.47 10.35
N ALA A 37 -4.73 -2.61 11.52
CA ALA A 37 -4.00 -1.52 12.19
C ALA A 37 -2.77 -1.08 11.40
N SER A 38 -2.03 -2.03 10.80
CA SER A 38 -0.90 -1.70 9.93
C SER A 38 -1.36 -1.00 8.66
N LEU A 39 -2.46 -1.47 8.04
CA LEU A 39 -3.05 -0.78 6.89
C LEU A 39 -3.43 0.66 7.22
N ARG A 40 -4.08 0.91 8.37
CA ARG A 40 -4.45 2.28 8.78
C ARG A 40 -3.24 3.22 8.87
N ARG A 41 -2.10 2.73 9.38
CA ARG A 41 -0.85 3.50 9.44
C ARG A 41 -0.28 3.75 8.05
N ILE A 42 -0.24 2.72 7.21
CA ILE A 42 0.22 2.85 5.82
C ILE A 42 -0.61 3.91 5.08
N GLU A 43 -1.94 3.85 5.13
CA GLU A 43 -2.80 4.85 4.48
C GLU A 43 -2.69 6.25 5.09
N ALA A 44 -2.17 6.38 6.31
CA ALA A 44 -1.86 7.65 6.95
C ALA A 44 -0.45 8.19 6.59
N GLY A 45 0.29 7.49 5.72
CA GLY A 45 1.65 7.85 5.32
C GLY A 45 2.75 7.20 6.17
N GLU A 46 2.38 6.43 7.20
CA GLU A 46 3.34 5.79 8.08
C GLU A 46 3.68 4.37 7.62
N LEU A 47 4.84 4.20 7.00
CA LEU A 47 5.35 2.88 6.66
C LEU A 47 5.97 2.20 7.90
N PRO A 48 5.50 1.02 8.32
CA PRO A 48 6.14 0.27 9.40
C PRO A 48 7.60 -0.06 9.05
N LYS A 49 8.53 0.09 10.00
CA LYS A 49 9.97 -0.21 9.81
C LYS A 49 10.26 -1.65 9.35
N HIS A 50 9.32 -2.57 9.56
CA HIS A 50 9.43 -3.99 9.22
C HIS A 50 8.49 -4.40 8.08
N LEU A 51 8.01 -3.45 7.27
CA LEU A 51 7.22 -3.81 6.09
C LEU A 51 8.10 -4.61 5.12
N SER A 52 7.71 -5.85 4.86
CA SER A 52 8.47 -6.70 3.93
C SER A 52 8.18 -6.33 2.48
N ALA A 53 9.15 -6.55 1.59
CA ALA A 53 8.95 -6.43 0.15
C ALA A 53 7.76 -7.29 -0.35
N GLY A 54 7.46 -8.40 0.35
CA GLY A 54 6.31 -9.26 0.06
C GLY A 54 4.96 -8.54 0.12
N VAL A 55 4.83 -7.44 0.88
CA VAL A 55 3.61 -6.63 0.88
C VAL A 55 3.42 -5.94 -0.48
N ALA A 56 4.47 -5.29 -0.99
CA ALA A 56 4.43 -4.64 -2.30
C ALA A 56 4.21 -5.66 -3.42
N LEU A 57 4.88 -6.82 -3.37
CA LEU A 57 4.70 -7.89 -4.36
C LEU A 57 3.27 -8.46 -4.38
N ARG A 58 2.68 -8.71 -3.22
CA ARG A 58 1.28 -9.19 -3.14
C ARG A 58 0.30 -8.16 -3.65
N LEU A 59 0.51 -6.90 -3.28
CA LEU A 59 -0.34 -5.79 -3.74
C LEU A 59 -0.26 -5.65 -5.27
N ALA A 60 0.96 -5.60 -5.81
CA ALA A 60 1.22 -5.50 -7.24
C ALA A 60 0.57 -6.66 -8.01
N GLY A 61 0.81 -7.90 -7.56
CA GLY A 61 0.23 -9.09 -8.19
C GLY A 61 -1.30 -9.15 -8.12
N HIS A 62 -1.92 -8.62 -7.05
CA HIS A 62 -3.37 -8.57 -6.94
C HIS A 62 -4.02 -7.60 -7.94
N PHE A 63 -3.38 -6.44 -8.17
CA PHE A 63 -3.90 -5.41 -9.06
C PHE A 63 -3.36 -5.49 -10.50
N GLY A 64 -2.57 -6.52 -10.83
CA GLY A 64 -1.98 -6.67 -12.16
C GLY A 64 -0.97 -5.56 -12.50
N LEU A 65 -0.28 -5.06 -11.48
CA LEU A 65 0.76 -4.02 -11.60
C LEU A 65 2.14 -4.64 -11.48
N GLU A 66 3.13 -3.96 -12.06
CA GLU A 66 4.53 -4.17 -11.74
C GLU A 66 4.89 -3.52 -10.40
N PRO A 67 5.77 -4.10 -9.58
CA PRO A 67 6.07 -3.59 -8.23
C PRO A 67 6.53 -2.12 -8.20
N TYR A 68 7.29 -1.67 -9.21
CA TYR A 68 7.77 -0.30 -9.26
C TYR A 68 6.63 0.72 -9.49
N GLN A 69 5.51 0.31 -10.09
CA GLN A 69 4.36 1.20 -10.34
C GLN A 69 3.68 1.62 -9.03
N LEU A 70 3.81 0.82 -7.97
CA LEU A 70 3.30 1.20 -6.65
C LEU A 70 4.01 2.42 -6.06
N PHE A 71 5.15 2.81 -6.59
CA PHE A 71 5.95 3.96 -6.16
C PHE A 71 5.88 5.14 -7.16
N LEU A 72 5.01 5.06 -8.16
CA LEU A 72 4.70 6.14 -9.11
C LEU A 72 3.30 6.69 -8.82
N PRO A 73 3.03 8.00 -8.99
CA PRO A 73 1.68 8.54 -8.77
C PRO A 73 0.64 7.86 -9.66
N LEU A 74 -0.34 7.20 -9.04
CA LEU A 74 -1.51 6.69 -9.75
C LEU A 74 -2.47 7.86 -10.06
N ARG A 75 -3.09 7.82 -11.24
CA ARG A 75 -4.07 8.83 -11.69
C ARG A 75 -5.49 8.31 -11.50
#